data_AF-A0A2V1CXJ4-F1
#
_entry.id   AF-A0A2V1CXJ4-F1
#
_cell.length_a   1.000
_cell.length_b   1.000
_cell.length_c   1.000
_cell.angle_alpha   90.00
_cell.angle_beta   90.00
_cell.angle_gamma   90.00
#
_symmetry.space_group_name_H-M   'P 1'
#
loop_
_entity.id
_entity.type
_entity.pdbx_description
1 polymer ?
#
loop_
_entity_poly.entity_id
_entity_poly.type
_entity_poly.pdbx_seq_one_letter_code
_entity_poly.pdbx_strand_id
1 'polypeptide(L)'
;MQGATSLAQLEKDDRDTYRWEYEEYKEKLAKYEKHKKSLTTMNSEIGKTVAKRHLFLLKDETTPYDRMTKLKLHFAPTDSTRKREVAAKYTDLKTPPKGKKIEEWLRQWVEVTNQCKDLDLPEIFEQRAQEDFLIAAKQIDPEFAAAALRDLYRLEVQGKIDNIPTLEEYVTEFTNYLRKSRPTSIGLSANAAELNAQKPQNDGEVPMWESPSYDPKLLVLERESPKASEELSG
;
A
#
# COMPACT_ATOMS: atom_id res chain seq x y z
N MET A 1 14.45 -5.61 -68.65
CA MET A 1 13.17 -5.07 -68.15
C MET A 1 13.49 -3.83 -67.34
N GLN A 2 13.11 -2.65 -67.82
CA GLN A 2 13.24 -1.41 -67.04
C GLN A 2 12.15 -1.46 -65.95
N GLY A 3 12.55 -1.50 -64.68
CA GLY A 3 11.61 -1.42 -63.57
C GLY A 3 10.95 -0.05 -63.52
N ALA A 4 9.67 0.02 -63.15
CA ALA A 4 8.96 1.28 -62.97
C ALA A 4 9.71 2.16 -61.95
N THR A 5 10.02 3.39 -62.32
CA THR A 5 10.77 4.36 -61.49
C THR A 5 9.84 5.40 -60.86
N SER A 6 8.54 5.37 -61.20
CA SER A 6 7.51 6.27 -60.70
C SER A 6 6.17 5.56 -60.55
N LEU A 7 5.38 5.94 -59.53
CA LEU A 7 4.05 5.37 -59.25
C LEU A 7 3.09 5.48 -60.44
N ALA A 8 3.29 6.50 -61.29
CA ALA A 8 2.49 6.71 -62.50
C ALA A 8 2.72 5.66 -63.59
N GLN A 9 3.84 4.92 -63.55
CA GLN A 9 4.22 3.91 -64.55
C GLN A 9 3.70 2.50 -64.22
N LEU A 10 3.11 2.30 -63.04
CA LEU A 10 2.53 1.02 -62.60
C LEU A 10 1.16 0.79 -63.23
N GLU A 11 0.74 -0.48 -63.34
CA GLU A 11 -0.63 -0.80 -63.73
C GLU A 11 -1.61 -0.37 -62.62
N LYS A 12 -2.91 -0.26 -62.94
CA LYS A 12 -3.92 0.16 -61.95
C LYS A 12 -3.96 -0.79 -60.75
N ASP A 13 -3.91 -2.10 -61.00
CA ASP A 13 -3.96 -3.13 -59.96
C ASP A 13 -2.73 -3.07 -59.04
N ASP A 14 -1.54 -2.85 -59.61
CA ASP A 14 -0.30 -2.64 -58.85
C ASP A 14 -0.33 -1.37 -58.00
N ARG A 15 -0.92 -0.28 -58.52
CA ARG A 15 -1.10 0.97 -57.76
C ARG A 15 -2.06 0.80 -56.59
N ASP A 16 -3.13 0.03 -56.78
CA ASP A 16 -4.12 -0.23 -55.74
C ASP A 16 -3.53 -1.15 -54.65
N THR A 17 -2.74 -2.15 -55.03
CA THR A 17 -1.96 -3.01 -54.11
C THR A 17 -0.95 -2.18 -53.31
N TYR A 18 -0.15 -1.35 -53.98
CA TYR A 18 0.82 -0.46 -53.31
C TYR A 18 0.13 0.50 -52.33
N ARG A 19 -1.04 1.06 -52.69
CA ARG A 19 -1.83 1.92 -51.79
C ARG A 19 -2.25 1.16 -50.54
N TRP A 20 -2.72 -0.08 -50.68
CA TRP A 20 -3.13 -0.92 -49.56
C TRP A 20 -1.94 -1.23 -48.63
N GLU A 21 -0.80 -1.65 -49.18
CA GLU A 21 0.42 -1.92 -48.40
C GLU A 21 0.95 -0.67 -47.70
N TYR A 22 0.87 0.49 -48.36
CA TYR A 22 1.28 1.77 -47.77
C TYR A 22 0.39 2.19 -46.60
N GLU A 23 -0.93 2.04 -46.70
CA GLU A 23 -1.83 2.29 -45.57
C GLU A 23 -1.60 1.30 -44.44
N GLU A 24 -1.38 0.01 -44.72
CA GLU A 24 -1.05 -0.99 -43.70
C GLU A 24 0.27 -0.66 -42.97
N TYR A 25 1.30 -0.24 -43.72
CA TYR A 25 2.56 0.24 -43.16
C TYR A 25 2.35 1.46 -42.27
N LYS A 26 1.57 2.44 -42.71
CA LYS A 26 1.26 3.66 -41.95
C LYS A 26 0.50 3.35 -40.66
N GLU A 27 -0.43 2.40 -40.67
CA GLU A 27 -1.09 1.92 -39.45
C GLU A 27 -0.10 1.24 -38.49
N LYS A 28 0.77 0.37 -38.99
CA LYS A 28 1.82 -0.29 -38.19
C LYS A 28 2.77 0.74 -37.57
N LEU A 29 3.18 1.75 -38.33
CA LEU A 29 4.03 2.84 -37.86
C LEU A 29 3.33 3.65 -36.77
N ALA A 30 2.05 4.00 -36.96
CA ALA A 30 1.26 4.73 -35.95
C ALA A 30 1.14 3.93 -34.63
N LYS A 31 0.92 2.61 -34.71
CA LYS A 31 0.91 1.72 -33.53
C LYS A 31 2.28 1.69 -32.85
N TYR A 32 3.36 1.54 -33.61
CA TYR A 32 4.72 1.56 -33.09
C TYR A 32 5.05 2.87 -32.37
N GLU A 33 4.74 4.02 -32.97
CA GLU A 33 4.96 5.33 -32.35
C GLU A 33 4.15 5.50 -31.07
N LYS A 34 2.89 5.02 -31.05
CA LYS A 34 2.05 5.03 -29.85
C LYS A 34 2.68 4.22 -28.72
N HIS A 35 3.18 3.03 -29.00
CA HIS A 35 3.88 2.20 -28.00
C HIS A 35 5.17 2.86 -27.52
N LYS A 36 5.99 3.41 -28.43
CA LYS A 36 7.23 4.12 -28.07
C LYS A 36 6.97 5.33 -27.17
N LYS A 37 5.94 6.12 -27.47
CA LYS A 37 5.48 7.23 -26.62
C LYS A 37 5.07 6.72 -25.24
N SER A 38 4.26 5.65 -25.18
CA SER A 38 3.83 5.06 -23.91
C SER A 38 4.99 4.54 -23.05
N LEU A 39 6.00 3.88 -23.65
CA LEU A 39 7.20 3.44 -22.93
C LEU A 39 8.02 4.63 -22.38
N THR A 40 8.09 5.72 -23.14
CA THR A 40 8.77 6.95 -22.71
C THR A 40 8.05 7.60 -21.53
N THR A 41 6.71 7.65 -21.60
CA THR A 41 5.87 8.10 -20.47
C THR A 41 6.11 7.24 -19.23
N MET A 42 6.13 5.91 -19.38
CA MET A 42 6.38 4.99 -18.27
C MET A 42 7.75 5.23 -17.61
N ASN A 43 8.80 5.45 -18.42
CA ASN A 43 10.12 5.81 -17.91
C ASN A 43 10.13 7.11 -17.10
N SER A 44 9.36 8.11 -17.53
CA SER A 44 9.21 9.39 -16.82
C SER A 44 8.50 9.19 -15.49
N GLU A 45 7.40 8.44 -15.47
CA GLU A 45 6.64 8.16 -14.24
C GLU A 45 7.45 7.34 -13.22
N ILE A 46 8.21 6.34 -13.67
CA ILE A 46 9.15 5.61 -12.80
C ILE A 46 10.18 6.57 -12.19
N GLY A 47 10.73 7.49 -12.98
CA GLY A 47 11.68 8.49 -12.48
C GLY A 47 11.08 9.46 -11.45
N LYS A 48 9.78 9.79 -11.57
CA LYS A 48 9.08 10.69 -10.63
C LYS A 48 8.74 10.01 -9.30
N THR A 49 8.41 8.72 -9.33
CA THR A 49 7.98 7.97 -8.13
C THR A 49 9.16 7.51 -7.26
N VAL A 50 10.35 7.37 -7.83
CA VAL A 50 11.56 7.00 -7.08
C VAL A 50 12.15 8.18 -6.33
N ALA A 51 12.48 7.99 -5.05
CA ALA A 51 13.14 9.03 -4.25
C ALA A 51 14.46 9.48 -4.89
N LYS A 52 14.72 10.79 -4.90
CA LYS A 52 15.89 11.41 -5.57
C LYS A 52 17.23 10.72 -5.28
N ARG A 53 17.42 10.27 -4.04
CA ARG A 53 18.65 9.57 -3.59
C ARG A 53 18.92 8.25 -4.31
N HIS A 54 17.93 7.65 -4.96
CA HIS A 54 18.01 6.35 -5.62
C HIS A 54 17.98 6.43 -7.15
N LEU A 55 17.88 7.64 -7.73
CA LEU A 55 17.84 7.83 -9.18
C LEU A 55 19.13 7.34 -9.88
N PHE A 56 20.25 7.28 -9.17
CA PHE A 56 21.50 6.73 -9.70
C PHE A 56 21.36 5.27 -10.14
N LEU A 57 20.46 4.50 -9.52
CA LEU A 57 20.20 3.10 -9.90
C LEU A 57 19.61 2.98 -11.31
N LEU A 58 18.91 4.02 -11.77
CA LEU A 58 18.20 4.04 -13.06
C LEU A 58 19.04 4.60 -14.21
N LYS A 59 20.24 5.13 -13.93
CA LYS A 59 21.03 5.90 -14.90
C LYS A 59 21.38 5.12 -16.16
N ASP A 60 21.74 3.85 -16.01
CA ASP A 60 22.17 2.99 -17.11
C ASP A 60 21.00 2.22 -17.76
N GLU A 61 19.80 2.34 -17.21
CA GLU A 61 18.64 1.56 -17.63
C GLU A 61 17.77 2.35 -18.61
N THR A 62 17.63 1.80 -19.83
CA THR A 62 16.92 2.46 -20.93
C THR A 62 15.46 2.06 -21.00
N THR A 63 15.13 0.80 -20.73
CA THR A 63 13.75 0.31 -20.83
C THR A 63 13.01 0.42 -19.48
N PRO A 64 11.68 0.60 -19.48
CA PRO A 64 10.90 0.57 -18.24
C PRO A 64 11.02 -0.77 -17.49
N TYR A 65 11.19 -1.87 -18.23
CA TYR A 65 11.33 -3.21 -17.66
C TYR A 65 12.63 -3.35 -16.86
N ASP A 66 13.76 -2.90 -17.40
CA ASP A 66 15.06 -2.99 -16.73
C ASP A 66 15.07 -2.10 -15.49
N ARG A 67 14.52 -0.88 -15.60
CA ARG A 67 14.32 0.03 -14.47
C ARG A 67 13.51 -0.63 -13.36
N MET A 68 12.38 -1.24 -13.69
CA MET A 68 11.51 -1.88 -12.70
C MET A 68 12.18 -3.11 -12.06
N THR A 69 12.89 -3.90 -12.85
CA THR A 69 13.61 -5.09 -12.36
C THR A 69 14.74 -4.70 -11.41
N LYS A 70 15.48 -3.63 -11.72
CA LYS A 70 16.54 -3.11 -10.86
C LYS A 70 16.00 -2.49 -9.58
N LEU A 71 14.90 -1.74 -9.67
CA LEU A 71 14.20 -1.25 -8.48
C LEU A 71 13.71 -2.41 -7.61
N LYS A 72 13.12 -3.44 -8.21
CA LYS A 72 12.70 -4.64 -7.49
C LYS A 72 13.88 -5.30 -6.79
N LEU A 73 15.03 -5.44 -7.46
CA LEU A 73 16.23 -6.03 -6.86
C LEU A 73 16.72 -5.27 -5.62
N HIS A 74 16.67 -3.94 -5.64
CA HIS A 74 17.20 -3.11 -4.57
C HIS A 74 16.20 -2.77 -3.45
N PHE A 75 14.91 -2.71 -3.77
CA PHE A 75 13.87 -2.26 -2.82
C PHE A 75 12.89 -3.34 -2.42
N ALA A 76 12.70 -4.39 -3.22
CA ALA A 76 11.93 -5.52 -2.73
C ALA A 76 12.80 -6.26 -1.70
N PRO A 77 12.33 -6.43 -0.46
CA PRO A 77 12.96 -7.36 0.45
C PRO A 77 13.03 -8.70 -0.26
N THR A 78 14.23 -9.24 -0.47
CA THR A 78 14.36 -10.63 -0.93
C THR A 78 13.57 -11.50 0.05
N ASP A 79 12.92 -12.57 -0.41
CA ASP A 79 12.15 -13.46 0.48
C ASP A 79 12.98 -13.90 1.69
N SER A 80 14.31 -14.08 1.52
CA SER A 80 15.25 -14.33 2.61
C SER A 80 15.40 -13.18 3.62
N THR A 81 15.44 -11.93 3.15
CA THR A 81 15.50 -10.74 4.02
C THR A 81 14.18 -10.60 4.79
N ARG A 82 13.04 -10.75 4.11
CA ARG A 82 11.72 -10.74 4.75
C ARG A 82 11.60 -11.86 5.81
N LYS A 83 12.05 -13.08 5.51
CA LYS A 83 12.10 -14.18 6.47
C LYS A 83 12.93 -13.82 7.70
N ARG A 84 14.10 -13.21 7.51
CA ARG A 84 14.97 -12.77 8.62
C ARG A 84 14.35 -11.67 9.47
N GLU A 85 13.68 -10.69 8.85
CA GLU A 85 12.99 -9.62 9.56
C GLU A 85 11.82 -10.16 10.40
N VAL A 86 11.03 -11.07 9.83
CA VAL A 86 9.91 -11.69 10.52
C VAL A 86 10.41 -12.58 11.67
N ALA A 87 11.47 -13.37 11.45
CA ALA A 87 12.12 -14.14 12.50
C ALA A 87 12.64 -13.25 13.65
N ALA A 88 13.26 -12.11 13.33
CA ALA A 88 13.71 -11.15 14.33
C ALA A 88 12.54 -10.58 15.16
N LYS A 89 11.46 -10.17 14.49
CA LYS A 89 10.22 -9.73 15.17
C LYS A 89 9.65 -10.83 16.08
N TYR A 90 9.68 -12.08 15.62
CA TYR A 90 9.23 -13.21 16.42
C TYR A 90 10.11 -13.44 17.65
N THR A 91 11.44 -13.33 17.53
CA THR A 91 12.33 -13.40 18.69
C THR A 91 12.13 -12.28 19.69
N ASP A 92 11.82 -11.07 19.21
CA ASP A 92 11.52 -9.92 20.08
C ASP A 92 10.23 -10.15 20.88
N LEU A 93 9.22 -10.79 20.27
CA LEU A 93 7.95 -11.10 20.94
C LEU A 93 8.09 -12.03 22.14
N LYS A 94 9.10 -12.92 22.15
CA LYS A 94 9.41 -13.80 23.28
C LYS A 94 9.78 -13.02 24.54
N THR A 95 10.18 -11.76 24.40
CA THR A 95 10.43 -10.85 25.52
C THR A 95 9.19 -9.97 25.73
N PRO A 96 8.56 -9.99 26.92
CA PRO A 96 7.38 -9.18 27.19
C PRO A 96 7.71 -7.67 27.16
N PRO A 97 6.74 -6.82 26.80
CA PRO A 97 6.94 -5.38 26.74
C PRO A 97 7.11 -4.79 28.14
N LYS A 98 8.00 -3.81 28.26
CA LYS A 98 8.13 -3.03 29.50
C LYS A 98 7.01 -1.99 29.56
N GLY A 99 6.09 -2.13 30.52
CA GLY A 99 5.04 -1.14 30.82
C GLY A 99 3.68 -1.42 30.15
N LYS A 100 2.94 -0.35 29.79
CA LYS A 100 1.52 -0.41 29.39
C LYS A 100 1.26 -0.88 27.94
N LYS A 101 2.22 -1.51 27.27
CA LYS A 101 2.09 -1.95 25.86
C LYS A 101 1.64 -3.42 25.72
N ILE A 102 1.01 -3.99 26.75
CA ILE A 102 0.63 -5.41 26.77
C ILE A 102 -0.42 -5.72 25.69
N GLU A 103 -1.46 -4.90 25.52
CA GLU A 103 -2.47 -5.14 24.48
C GLU A 103 -1.90 -5.11 23.06
N GLU A 104 -0.96 -4.19 22.82
CA GLU A 104 -0.25 -4.10 21.54
C GLU A 104 0.61 -5.33 21.29
N TRP A 105 1.35 -5.78 22.31
CA TRP A 105 2.13 -7.00 22.25
C TRP A 105 1.27 -8.24 21.98
N LEU A 106 0.08 -8.33 22.59
CA LEU A 106 -0.87 -9.41 22.32
C LEU A 106 -1.38 -9.42 20.88
N ARG A 107 -1.66 -8.24 20.31
CA ARG A 107 -1.99 -8.13 18.88
C ARG A 107 -0.82 -8.57 17.98
N GLN A 108 0.39 -8.14 18.31
CA GLN A 108 1.58 -8.48 17.52
C GLN A 108 1.89 -9.98 17.55
N TRP A 109 1.61 -10.69 18.65
CA TRP A 109 1.73 -12.15 18.69
C TRP A 109 0.91 -12.85 17.61
N VAL A 110 -0.35 -12.43 17.41
CA VAL A 110 -1.21 -13.00 16.37
C VAL A 110 -0.70 -12.62 14.98
N GLU A 111 -0.40 -11.33 14.78
CA GLU A 111 0.02 -10.80 13.47
C GLU A 111 1.34 -11.41 12.99
N VAL A 112 2.39 -11.39 13.82
CA VAL A 112 3.72 -11.89 13.45
C VAL A 112 3.68 -13.41 13.27
N THR A 113 2.92 -14.14 14.09
CA THR A 113 2.79 -15.60 13.93
C THR A 113 2.12 -15.94 12.61
N ASN A 114 1.09 -15.20 12.21
CA ASN A 114 0.45 -15.39 10.90
C ASN A 114 1.42 -15.05 9.76
N GLN A 115 2.23 -13.99 9.88
CA GLN A 115 3.31 -13.70 8.91
C GLN A 115 4.37 -14.80 8.83
N CYS A 116 4.67 -15.48 9.94
CA CYS A 116 5.60 -16.60 9.93
C CYS A 116 5.00 -17.85 9.28
N LYS A 117 3.70 -18.11 9.47
CA LYS A 117 2.96 -19.18 8.77
C LYS A 117 2.97 -18.94 7.27
N ASP A 118 2.72 -17.71 6.82
CA ASP A 118 2.76 -17.34 5.40
C ASP A 118 4.15 -17.56 4.75
N LEU A 119 5.22 -17.56 5.55
CA LEU A 119 6.60 -17.70 5.10
C LEU A 119 7.19 -19.11 5.34
N ASP A 120 6.38 -20.04 5.85
CA ASP A 120 6.77 -21.39 6.28
C ASP A 120 8.05 -21.38 7.14
N LEU A 121 8.08 -20.54 8.18
CA LEU A 121 9.22 -20.49 9.09
C LEU A 121 9.21 -21.71 10.04
N PRO A 122 10.35 -22.41 10.19
CA PRO A 122 10.45 -23.60 11.04
C PRO A 122 10.30 -23.28 12.54
N GLU A 123 10.38 -22.00 12.90
CA GLU A 123 10.25 -21.50 14.27
C GLU A 123 8.82 -21.63 14.82
N ILE A 124 7.82 -21.72 13.94
CA ILE A 124 6.38 -21.72 14.28
C ILE A 124 5.75 -23.10 14.05
N PHE A 125 6.54 -24.08 13.60
CA PHE A 125 6.06 -25.42 13.33
C PHE A 125 5.46 -26.05 14.59
N GLU A 126 4.37 -26.81 14.42
CA GLU A 126 3.65 -27.53 15.49
C GLU A 126 3.08 -26.61 16.58
N GLN A 127 3.26 -26.96 17.86
CA GLN A 127 2.76 -26.23 19.02
C GLN A 127 3.77 -25.22 19.59
N ARG A 128 4.89 -25.02 18.91
CA ARG A 128 6.01 -24.21 19.41
C ARG A 128 5.63 -22.75 19.64
N ALA A 129 4.75 -22.21 18.79
CA ALA A 129 4.28 -20.84 18.94
C ALA A 129 3.39 -20.66 20.19
N GLN A 130 2.56 -21.64 20.52
CA GLN A 130 1.74 -21.67 21.74
C GLN A 130 2.64 -21.75 22.97
N GLU A 131 3.64 -22.64 22.97
CA GLU A 131 4.61 -22.75 24.05
C GLU A 131 5.40 -21.47 24.27
N ASP A 132 5.98 -20.91 23.20
CA ASP A 132 6.77 -19.68 23.25
C ASP A 132 5.94 -18.50 23.78
N PHE A 133 4.68 -18.39 23.36
CA PHE A 133 3.75 -17.38 23.89
C PHE A 133 3.52 -17.54 25.39
N LEU A 134 3.22 -18.75 25.85
CA LEU A 134 2.96 -19.00 27.27
C LEU A 134 4.21 -18.81 28.14
N ILE A 135 5.40 -19.17 27.64
CA ILE A 135 6.68 -18.89 28.31
C ILE A 135 6.90 -17.38 28.44
N ALA A 136 6.61 -16.60 27.39
CA ALA A 136 6.71 -15.16 27.44
C ALA A 136 5.66 -14.54 28.39
N ALA A 137 4.43 -15.05 28.36
CA ALA A 137 3.35 -14.63 29.25
C ALA A 137 3.66 -14.90 30.73
N LYS A 138 4.43 -15.95 31.04
CA LYS A 138 4.89 -16.27 32.40
C LYS A 138 5.65 -15.13 33.07
N GLN A 139 6.34 -14.30 32.30
CA GLN A 139 7.04 -13.13 32.83
C GLN A 139 6.09 -11.98 33.23
N ILE A 140 4.88 -11.95 32.68
CA ILE A 140 3.83 -10.98 33.02
C ILE A 140 2.97 -11.51 34.15
N ASP A 141 2.51 -12.76 34.02
CA ASP A 141 1.66 -13.44 34.98
C ASP A 141 2.04 -14.93 35.09
N PRO A 142 2.84 -15.30 36.11
CA PRO A 142 3.30 -16.67 36.27
C PRO A 142 2.19 -17.68 36.55
N GLU A 143 1.10 -17.26 37.21
CA GLU A 143 0.04 -18.16 37.67
C GLU A 143 -0.79 -18.66 36.47
N PHE A 144 -1.26 -17.74 35.62
CA PHE A 144 -1.97 -18.11 34.40
C PHE A 144 -1.09 -18.96 33.48
N ALA A 145 0.13 -18.50 33.20
CA ALA A 145 1.01 -19.16 32.25
C ALA A 145 1.42 -20.57 32.68
N ALA A 146 1.67 -20.79 33.98
CA ALA A 146 2.01 -22.12 34.49
C ALA A 146 0.83 -23.10 34.41
N ALA A 147 -0.39 -22.64 34.64
CA ALA A 147 -1.59 -23.45 34.47
C ALA A 147 -1.80 -23.83 32.99
N ALA A 148 -1.75 -22.85 32.09
CA ALA A 148 -1.91 -23.06 30.65
C ALA A 148 -0.82 -23.97 30.05
N LEU A 149 0.45 -23.81 30.46
CA LEU A 149 1.54 -24.71 30.04
C LEU A 149 1.34 -26.15 30.51
N ARG A 150 0.86 -26.33 31.74
CA ARG A 150 0.58 -27.67 32.28
C ARG A 150 -0.54 -28.35 31.48
N ASP A 151 -1.58 -27.61 31.12
CA ASP A 151 -2.67 -28.13 30.30
C ASP A 151 -2.21 -28.46 28.88
N LEU A 152 -1.38 -27.60 28.27
CA LEU A 152 -0.78 -27.85 26.97
C LEU A 152 0.02 -29.17 26.95
N TYR A 153 0.98 -29.33 27.87
CA TYR A 153 1.78 -30.56 27.97
C TYR A 153 0.93 -31.80 28.27
N ARG A 154 -0.14 -31.65 29.07
CA ARG A 154 -1.06 -32.76 29.35
C ARG A 154 -1.79 -33.22 28.07
N LEU A 155 -2.21 -32.29 27.21
CA LEU A 155 -2.89 -32.61 25.96
C LEU A 155 -1.94 -33.23 24.93
N GLU A 156 -0.70 -32.74 24.89
CA GLU A 156 0.37 -33.27 24.03
C GLU A 156 0.72 -34.72 24.40
N VAL A 157 0.96 -35.01 25.68
CA VAL A 157 1.23 -36.38 26.17
C VAL A 157 0.06 -37.33 25.90
N GLN A 158 -1.18 -36.82 25.92
CA GLN A 158 -2.37 -37.61 25.59
C GLN A 158 -2.58 -37.80 24.08
N GLY A 159 -1.74 -37.19 23.23
CA GLY A 159 -1.89 -37.22 21.77
C GLY A 159 -3.16 -36.51 21.26
N LYS A 160 -3.76 -35.63 22.08
CA LYS A 160 -5.02 -34.94 21.77
C LYS A 160 -4.76 -33.59 21.10
N ILE A 161 -4.05 -33.63 19.97
CA ILE A 161 -3.61 -32.42 19.24
C ILE A 161 -4.80 -31.54 18.83
N ASP A 162 -5.93 -32.15 18.44
CA ASP A 162 -7.14 -31.42 18.03
C ASP A 162 -7.81 -30.63 19.16
N ASN A 163 -7.49 -30.95 20.42
CA ASN A 163 -8.03 -30.26 21.59
C ASN A 163 -7.09 -29.16 22.11
N ILE A 164 -5.92 -28.97 21.50
CA ILE A 164 -4.97 -27.93 21.88
C ILE A 164 -5.52 -26.60 21.37
N PRO A 165 -5.75 -25.61 22.26
CA PRO A 165 -6.16 -24.29 21.83
C PRO A 165 -5.14 -23.68 20.87
N THR A 166 -5.67 -23.01 19.85
CA THR A 166 -4.88 -22.21 18.93
C THR A 166 -4.20 -21.05 19.66
N LEU A 167 -3.16 -20.49 19.06
CA LEU A 167 -2.49 -19.30 19.62
C LEU A 167 -3.48 -18.14 19.84
N GLU A 168 -4.42 -17.94 18.90
CA GLU A 168 -5.42 -16.86 18.99
C GLU A 168 -6.38 -17.05 20.17
N GLU A 169 -6.75 -18.30 20.46
CA GLU A 169 -7.54 -18.66 21.64
C GLU A 169 -6.76 -18.39 22.92
N TYR A 170 -5.50 -18.81 23.01
CA TYR A 170 -4.64 -18.50 24.18
C TYR A 170 -4.45 -17.00 24.40
N VAL A 171 -4.24 -16.22 23.34
CA VAL A 171 -4.14 -14.76 23.42
C VAL A 171 -5.46 -14.15 23.90
N THR A 172 -6.59 -14.66 23.42
CA THR A 172 -7.94 -14.19 23.84
C THR A 172 -8.21 -14.53 25.30
N GLU A 173 -7.92 -15.76 25.73
CA GLU A 173 -8.04 -16.19 27.11
C GLU A 173 -7.17 -15.36 28.04
N PHE A 174 -5.91 -15.13 27.68
CA PHE A 174 -4.99 -14.31 28.47
C PHE A 174 -5.43 -12.85 28.54
N THR A 175 -5.93 -12.29 27.43
CA THR A 175 -6.50 -10.93 27.40
C THR A 175 -7.69 -10.82 28.36
N ASN A 176 -8.60 -11.80 28.32
CA ASN A 176 -9.76 -11.84 29.20
C ASN A 176 -9.36 -12.06 30.66
N TYR A 177 -8.36 -12.90 30.92
CA TYR A 177 -7.79 -13.12 32.24
C TYR A 177 -7.24 -11.81 32.80
N LEU A 178 -6.35 -11.11 32.08
CA LEU A 178 -5.76 -9.86 32.53
C LEU A 178 -6.81 -8.78 32.83
N ARG A 179 -7.86 -8.67 32.00
CA ARG A 179 -8.98 -7.75 32.22
C ARG A 179 -9.75 -8.06 33.51
N LYS A 180 -9.88 -9.33 33.87
CA LYS A 180 -10.62 -9.79 35.06
C LYS A 180 -9.76 -9.76 36.34
N SER A 181 -8.50 -10.18 36.24
CA SER A 181 -7.58 -10.34 37.38
C SER A 181 -6.91 -9.03 37.79
N ARG A 182 -6.75 -8.08 36.85
CA ARG A 182 -6.21 -6.73 37.12
C ARG A 182 -7.26 -5.66 36.77
N PRO A 183 -8.29 -5.48 37.60
CA PRO A 183 -9.20 -4.34 37.48
C PRO A 183 -8.48 -3.06 37.91
N THR A 184 -7.54 -2.59 37.10
CA THR A 184 -6.87 -1.29 37.30
C THR A 184 -7.08 -0.47 36.03
N SER A 185 -8.17 0.30 36.04
CA SER A 185 -8.44 1.47 35.18
C SER A 185 -7.77 1.45 33.79
N ILE A 186 -8.09 0.47 32.95
CA ILE A 186 -7.76 0.55 31.53
C ILE A 186 -8.81 1.48 30.90
N GLY A 187 -8.55 2.78 30.96
CA GLY A 187 -8.78 3.76 29.90
C GLY A 187 -10.16 3.96 29.27
N LEU A 188 -11.23 3.34 29.76
CA LEU A 188 -12.59 3.54 29.20
C LEU A 188 -13.42 4.60 29.94
N SER A 189 -12.94 5.16 31.06
CA SER A 189 -13.65 6.23 31.79
C SER A 189 -13.24 7.66 31.41
N ALA A 190 -12.20 7.85 30.58
CA ALA A 190 -11.73 9.19 30.22
C ALA A 190 -12.60 9.86 29.13
N ASN A 191 -13.22 9.07 28.24
CA ASN A 191 -13.98 9.63 27.10
C ASN A 191 -15.49 9.74 27.35
N ALA A 192 -16.01 9.17 28.44
CA ALA A 192 -17.44 9.27 28.78
C ALA A 192 -17.79 10.54 29.56
N ALA A 193 -16.80 11.20 30.18
CA ALA A 193 -17.02 12.41 30.97
C ALA A 193 -17.00 13.72 30.15
N GLU A 194 -16.45 13.72 28.93
CA GLU A 194 -16.39 14.91 28.06
C GLU A 194 -17.58 15.07 27.11
N LEU A 195 -18.47 14.07 27.02
CA LEU A 195 -19.65 14.12 26.14
C LEU A 195 -20.87 14.84 26.73
N ASN A 196 -20.77 15.46 27.91
CA ASN A 196 -21.91 16.13 28.55
C ASN A 196 -21.63 17.51 29.15
N ALA A 197 -20.68 18.26 28.59
CA ALA A 197 -20.44 19.64 29.01
C ALA A 197 -19.98 20.57 27.87
N GLN A 198 -20.74 20.65 26.78
CA GLN A 198 -20.70 21.86 25.94
C GLN A 198 -22.13 22.31 25.58
N LYS A 199 -22.67 23.18 26.42
CA LYS A 199 -23.74 24.11 26.02
C LYS A 199 -23.12 25.13 25.04
N PRO A 200 -23.79 25.51 23.95
CA PRO A 200 -23.25 26.51 23.05
C PRO A 200 -23.38 27.87 23.72
N GLN A 201 -22.25 28.52 23.97
CA GLN A 201 -22.21 29.92 24.42
C GLN A 201 -21.73 30.76 23.26
N ASN A 202 -22.72 31.43 22.66
CA ASN A 202 -22.61 32.47 21.67
C ASN A 202 -22.12 33.72 22.41
N ASP A 203 -20.96 34.28 22.07
CA ASP A 203 -20.59 35.66 22.37
C ASP A 203 -19.49 36.08 21.39
N GLY A 204 -19.73 37.17 20.68
CA GLY A 204 -18.98 37.59 19.51
C GLY A 204 -17.71 38.36 19.82
N GLU A 205 -16.72 38.17 18.95
CA GLU A 205 -15.73 39.19 18.60
C GLU A 205 -15.13 38.81 17.23
N VAL A 206 -15.42 39.63 16.22
CA VAL A 206 -14.89 39.48 14.85
C VAL A 206 -13.58 40.27 14.79
N PRO A 207 -12.42 39.64 14.49
CA PRO A 207 -11.16 40.38 14.41
C PRO A 207 -11.12 41.34 13.21
N MET A 208 -10.82 42.59 13.53
CA MET A 208 -10.77 43.76 12.67
C MET A 208 -9.53 43.77 11.75
N TRP A 209 -9.54 43.02 10.63
CA TRP A 209 -8.65 43.34 9.50
C TRP A 209 -9.13 42.94 8.09
N GLU A 210 -10.39 42.55 7.87
CA GLU A 210 -10.91 42.48 6.50
C GLU A 210 -12.23 43.25 6.39
N SER A 211 -12.15 44.45 5.84
CA SER A 211 -13.28 45.11 5.22
C SER A 211 -12.98 45.40 3.74
N PRO A 212 -14.02 45.35 2.90
CA PRO A 212 -13.91 45.08 1.48
C PRO A 212 -13.96 46.38 0.68
N SER A 213 -13.08 46.53 -0.29
CA SER A 213 -13.28 47.50 -1.37
C SER A 213 -13.29 46.76 -2.70
N TYR A 214 -14.49 46.36 -3.13
CA TYR A 214 -14.76 46.12 -4.54
C TYR A 214 -16.20 46.52 -4.85
N ASP A 215 -16.32 47.47 -5.78
CA ASP A 215 -17.50 48.23 -6.14
C ASP A 215 -18.38 47.47 -7.17
N PRO A 216 -19.69 47.26 -6.91
CA PRO A 216 -20.59 46.53 -7.82
C PRO A 216 -21.24 47.44 -8.88
N LYS A 217 -20.46 48.27 -9.58
CA LYS A 217 -20.95 49.14 -10.67
C LYS A 217 -20.11 49.14 -11.95
N LEU A 218 -19.60 47.99 -12.37
CA LEU A 218 -19.19 47.79 -13.78
C LEU A 218 -20.28 47.04 -14.55
N LEU A 219 -21.11 47.90 -15.14
CA LEU A 219 -22.17 47.69 -16.10
C LEU A 219 -21.91 46.61 -17.16
N VAL A 220 -22.93 45.76 -17.27
CA VAL A 220 -23.43 45.16 -18.50
C VAL A 220 -23.60 46.21 -19.61
N LEU A 221 -23.24 45.83 -20.85
CA LEU A 221 -23.78 46.21 -22.18
C LEU A 221 -22.65 45.87 -23.18
N GLU A 222 -22.81 45.15 -24.29
CA GLU A 222 -23.98 44.88 -25.12
C GLU A 222 -23.63 43.73 -26.07
N ARG A 223 -24.65 42.96 -26.46
CA ARG A 223 -24.58 42.02 -27.58
C ARG A 223 -24.50 42.85 -28.87
N GLU A 224 -23.77 42.37 -29.88
CA GLU A 224 -24.29 42.17 -31.25
C GLU A 224 -23.19 41.68 -32.22
N SER A 225 -23.52 40.62 -32.96
CA SER A 225 -22.82 40.23 -34.19
C SER A 225 -23.06 41.28 -35.28
N PRO A 226 -22.29 41.26 -36.39
CA PRO A 226 -22.96 40.82 -37.62
C PRO A 226 -22.10 39.92 -38.54
N LYS A 227 -22.83 39.05 -39.26
CA LYS A 227 -22.45 38.46 -40.55
C LYS A 227 -22.47 39.54 -41.65
N ALA A 228 -21.57 39.44 -42.63
CA ALA A 228 -21.70 39.84 -44.06
C ALA A 228 -20.27 39.95 -44.64
N SER A 229 -19.81 39.02 -45.48
CA SER A 229 -19.92 38.95 -46.96
C SER A 229 -18.91 39.82 -47.73
N GLU A 230 -18.29 39.15 -48.72
CA GLU A 230 -17.82 39.66 -50.02
C GLU A 230 -16.46 40.39 -50.19
N GLU A 231 -15.66 39.75 -51.06
CA GLU A 231 -14.94 40.31 -52.22
C GLU A 231 -13.55 40.98 -52.12
N LEU A 232 -12.63 40.36 -52.90
CA LEU A 232 -11.68 40.94 -53.87
C LEU A 232 -10.62 41.96 -53.42
N SER A 233 -9.36 41.53 -53.48
CA SER A 233 -8.34 42.01 -54.46
C SER A 233 -6.93 42.04 -53.85
N GLY A 234 -5.97 41.46 -54.56
CA GLY A 234 -4.55 41.38 -54.23
C GLY A 234 -3.86 40.24 -54.96
#